data_AF-A0A2V7VAS4-F1
#
_entry.id   AF-A0A2V7VAS4-F1
#
_cell.length_a   1.000
_cell.length_b   1.000
_cell.length_c   1.000
_cell.angle_alpha   90.00
_cell.angle_beta   90.00
_cell.angle_gamma   90.00
#
_symmetry.space_group_name_H-M   'P 1'
#
loop_
_entity.id
_entity.type
_entity.pdbx_description
1 polymer ?
#
loop_
_entity_poly.entity_id
_entity_poly.type
_entity_poly.pdbx_seq_one_letter_code
_entity_poly.pdbx_strand_id
1 'polypeptide(L)'
;MSASAPHSSTSHPIPPHVGGGERRWQIVLLLLLTAAAFRLPGLFYPSEEYFDEVYHAKTAKQYLEGQPPTEWVHPPTAKLLIAVGVWAFGYEPWAWRLAPAIAGTLLAPVFFLFARRVLPTERAALLASVLLLADGVYLVQSRIAMTNIFAVLFQVSAALAVLRAALAERLPFLEMSLAGVLLGLALSTRWTSLWAWGFLGLVLVVVRKRRLTSPGCSSTIRPRRWSPSSATSGTTTRT
;
A
#
# COMPACT_ATOMS: atom_id res chain seq x y z
N MET A 1 19.21 11.53 -54.38
CA MET A 1 19.37 11.51 -52.91
C MET A 1 18.25 12.34 -52.31
N SER A 2 17.16 11.70 -51.86
CA SER A 2 16.04 12.36 -51.19
C SER A 2 16.06 11.90 -49.73
N ALA A 3 16.42 12.80 -48.82
CA ALA A 3 16.46 12.51 -47.39
C ALA A 3 15.07 12.75 -46.80
N SER A 4 14.38 11.66 -46.43
CA SER A 4 13.12 11.67 -45.70
C SER A 4 13.33 12.20 -44.27
N ALA A 5 12.54 13.20 -43.88
CA ALA A 5 12.52 13.75 -42.52
C ALA A 5 11.98 12.72 -41.50
N PRO A 6 12.49 12.70 -40.26
CA PRO A 6 12.02 11.77 -39.24
C PRO A 6 10.68 12.22 -38.65
N HIS A 7 9.72 11.29 -38.59
CA HIS A 7 8.45 11.47 -37.89
C HIS A 7 8.70 11.64 -36.39
N SER A 8 8.36 12.81 -35.86
CA SER A 8 8.31 13.07 -34.42
C SER A 8 7.07 12.38 -33.82
N SER A 9 7.30 11.31 -33.05
CA SER A 9 6.27 10.72 -32.21
C SER A 9 5.98 11.66 -31.04
N THR A 10 4.89 12.41 -31.14
CA THR A 10 4.37 13.19 -30.03
C THR A 10 3.86 12.24 -28.96
N SER A 11 4.61 12.09 -27.87
CA SER A 11 4.12 11.43 -26.66
C SER A 11 2.93 12.24 -26.14
N HIS A 12 1.73 11.67 -26.25
CA HIS A 12 0.56 12.26 -25.63
C HIS A 12 0.78 12.35 -24.11
N PRO A 13 0.71 13.54 -23.51
CA PRO A 13 0.78 13.67 -22.06
C PRO A 13 -0.43 12.93 -21.46
N ILE A 14 -0.15 12.03 -20.51
CA ILE A 14 -1.19 11.39 -19.70
C ILE A 14 -1.99 12.52 -19.06
N PRO A 15 -3.30 12.63 -19.31
CA PRO A 15 -4.09 13.72 -18.76
C PRO A 15 -4.02 13.65 -17.22
N PRO A 16 -3.82 14.79 -16.54
CA PRO A 16 -3.86 14.82 -15.08
C PRO A 16 -5.23 14.29 -14.62
N HIS A 17 -5.24 13.44 -13.59
CA HIS A 17 -6.47 12.98 -12.96
C HIS A 17 -7.17 14.16 -12.26
N VAL A 18 -7.93 14.93 -13.03
CA VAL A 18 -8.77 16.02 -12.54
C VAL A 18 -10.10 15.42 -12.08
N GLY A 19 -10.36 15.49 -10.77
CA GLY A 19 -11.63 15.09 -10.14
C GLY A 19 -11.69 13.62 -9.70
N GLY A 20 -11.61 13.35 -8.39
CA GLY A 20 -11.75 11.97 -7.91
C GLY A 20 -11.42 11.67 -6.45
N GLY A 21 -11.11 12.68 -5.62
CA GLY A 21 -10.84 12.47 -4.20
C GLY A 21 -12.02 11.79 -3.49
N GLU A 22 -13.22 12.35 -3.63
CA GLU A 22 -14.44 11.82 -3.03
C GLU A 22 -14.78 10.42 -3.56
N ARG A 23 -14.77 10.23 -4.88
CA ARG A 23 -15.05 8.92 -5.50
C ARG A 23 -14.05 7.84 -5.07
N ARG A 24 -12.78 8.19 -4.91
CA ARG A 24 -11.76 7.26 -4.38
C ARG A 24 -12.06 6.86 -2.95
N TRP A 25 -12.44 7.81 -2.09
CA TRP A 25 -12.80 7.50 -0.70
C TRP A 25 -14.09 6.70 -0.59
N GLN A 26 -15.06 6.94 -1.47
CA GLN A 26 -16.26 6.10 -1.61
C GLN A 26 -15.90 4.66 -1.96
N ILE A 27 -14.98 4.44 -2.90
CA ILE A 27 -14.50 3.08 -3.24
C ILE A 27 -13.80 2.44 -2.05
N VAL A 28 -12.92 3.18 -1.37
CA VAL A 28 -12.20 2.69 -0.17
C VAL A 28 -13.20 2.29 0.92
N LEU A 29 -14.20 3.13 1.18
CA LEU A 29 -15.24 2.85 2.15
C LEU A 29 -16.08 1.64 1.74
N LEU A 30 -16.47 1.54 0.47
CA LEU A 30 -17.21 0.40 -0.05
C LEU A 30 -16.44 -0.91 0.11
N LEU A 31 -15.15 -0.93 -0.23
CA LEU A 31 -14.30 -2.10 -0.05
C LEU A 31 -14.13 -2.46 1.43
N LEU A 32 -13.98 -1.46 2.30
CA LEU A 32 -13.90 -1.66 3.74
C LEU A 32 -15.19 -2.29 4.29
N LEU A 33 -16.35 -1.71 3.96
CA LEU A 33 -17.65 -2.19 4.41
C LEU A 33 -17.95 -3.59 3.85
N THR A 34 -17.64 -3.83 2.59
CA THR A 34 -17.79 -5.16 1.98
C THR A 34 -16.88 -6.16 2.69
N ALA A 35 -15.60 -5.84 2.89
CA ALA A 35 -14.68 -6.74 3.58
C ALA A 35 -15.15 -7.06 5.01
N ALA A 36 -15.66 -6.05 5.73
CA ALA A 36 -16.21 -6.17 7.08
C ALA A 36 -17.45 -7.07 7.11
N ALA A 37 -18.37 -6.88 6.17
CA ALA A 37 -19.62 -7.65 6.07
C ALA A 37 -19.38 -9.15 5.90
N PHE A 38 -18.29 -9.55 5.24
CA PHE A 38 -17.93 -10.97 5.08
C PHE A 38 -17.05 -11.52 6.22
N ARG A 39 -16.41 -10.66 7.04
CA ARG A 39 -15.41 -11.09 8.03
C ARG A 39 -15.88 -11.02 9.47
N LEU A 40 -16.65 -10.01 9.83
CA LEU A 40 -17.05 -9.76 11.21
C LEU A 40 -18.27 -10.57 11.68
N PRO A 41 -19.28 -10.86 10.83
CA PRO A 41 -20.41 -11.68 11.27
C PRO A 41 -19.99 -13.12 11.58
N GLY A 42 -20.53 -13.67 12.67
CA GLY A 42 -20.39 -15.09 13.00
C GLY A 42 -18.99 -15.52 13.43
N LEU A 43 -18.17 -14.63 14.00
CA LEU A 43 -16.84 -15.00 14.51
C LEU A 43 -16.87 -16.03 15.65
N PHE A 44 -18.03 -16.24 16.29
CA PHE A 44 -18.24 -17.31 17.27
C PHE A 44 -18.18 -18.72 16.66
N TYR A 45 -18.38 -18.85 15.34
CA TYR A 45 -18.34 -20.14 14.65
C TYR A 45 -17.04 -20.32 13.86
N PRO A 46 -16.36 -21.48 13.97
CA PRO A 46 -16.67 -22.62 14.84
C PRO A 46 -16.43 -22.31 16.33
N SER A 47 -17.19 -22.92 17.24
CA SER A 47 -17.07 -22.65 18.70
C SER A 47 -15.77 -23.17 19.32
N GLU A 48 -15.03 -23.98 18.58
CA GLU A 48 -13.76 -24.55 18.99
C GLU A 48 -12.61 -23.89 18.23
N GLU A 49 -11.40 -24.08 18.75
CA GLU A 49 -10.16 -23.73 18.05
C GLU A 49 -10.03 -24.60 16.80
N TYR A 50 -9.84 -23.97 15.64
CA TYR A 50 -9.69 -24.67 14.37
C TYR A 50 -8.28 -24.44 13.80
N PHE A 51 -7.62 -25.51 13.36
CA PHE A 51 -6.28 -25.43 12.74
C PHE A 51 -5.25 -24.75 13.68
N ASP A 52 -4.43 -23.83 13.17
CA ASP A 52 -3.37 -23.14 13.94
C ASP A 52 -3.91 -22.25 15.08
N GLU A 53 -5.23 -22.07 15.22
CA GLU A 53 -5.82 -21.38 16.38
C GLU A 53 -5.41 -22.04 17.70
N VAL A 54 -5.27 -23.38 17.71
CA VAL A 54 -4.83 -24.17 18.88
C VAL A 54 -3.47 -23.72 19.40
N TYR A 55 -2.63 -23.18 18.52
CA TYR A 55 -1.32 -22.65 18.89
C TYR A 55 -1.37 -21.14 19.11
N HIS A 56 -2.03 -20.39 18.23
CA HIS A 56 -2.00 -18.93 18.23
C HIS A 56 -2.86 -18.32 19.33
N ALA A 57 -4.10 -18.78 19.51
CA ALA A 57 -4.97 -18.31 20.58
C ALA A 57 -4.38 -18.71 21.94
N LYS A 58 -3.95 -19.97 22.07
CA LYS A 58 -3.30 -20.47 23.30
C LYS A 58 -2.07 -19.67 23.68
N THR A 59 -1.19 -19.38 22.72
CA THR A 59 0.01 -18.57 22.98
C THR A 59 -0.36 -17.13 23.37
N ALA A 60 -1.43 -16.57 22.79
CA ALA A 60 -1.93 -15.26 23.18
C ALA A 60 -2.37 -15.24 24.66
N LYS A 61 -3.10 -16.26 25.12
CA LYS A 61 -3.46 -16.44 26.54
C LYS A 61 -2.23 -16.61 27.44
N GLN A 62 -1.25 -17.43 27.02
CA GLN A 62 -0.02 -17.64 27.77
C GLN A 62 0.77 -16.35 27.98
N TYR A 63 0.83 -15.47 26.97
CA TYR A 63 1.47 -14.16 27.14
C TYR A 63 0.79 -13.30 28.21
N LEU A 64 -0.54 -13.34 28.28
CA LEU A 64 -1.30 -12.61 29.31
C LEU A 64 -1.09 -13.20 30.71
N GLU A 65 -0.87 -14.51 30.80
CA GLU A 65 -0.66 -15.23 32.06
C GLU A 65 0.82 -15.27 32.49
N GLY A 66 1.73 -14.67 31.72
CA GLY A 66 3.18 -14.72 31.98
C GLY A 66 3.80 -16.11 31.83
N GLN A 67 3.13 -17.00 31.09
CA GLN A 67 3.60 -18.37 30.84
C GLN A 67 4.50 -18.43 29.60
N PRO A 68 5.40 -19.43 29.52
CA PRO A 68 6.21 -19.64 28.32
C PRO A 68 5.31 -19.99 27.11
N PRO A 69 5.59 -19.42 25.92
CA PRO A 69 4.75 -19.62 24.75
C PRO A 69 4.89 -21.04 24.17
N THR A 70 3.77 -21.66 23.82
CA THR A 70 3.77 -22.95 23.11
C THR A 70 4.26 -22.80 21.66
N GLU A 71 3.90 -21.73 20.97
CA GLU A 71 4.44 -21.42 19.64
C GLU A 71 5.43 -20.25 19.75
N TRP A 72 6.72 -20.55 19.54
CA TRP A 72 7.83 -19.59 19.54
C TRP A 72 8.61 -19.52 18.20
N VAL A 73 8.16 -20.26 17.17
CA VAL A 73 8.81 -20.35 15.85
C VAL A 73 8.80 -19.00 15.13
N HIS A 74 7.74 -18.21 15.32
CA HIS A 74 7.64 -16.87 14.76
C HIS A 74 7.65 -15.80 15.86
N PRO A 75 8.18 -14.61 15.55
CA PRO A 75 8.23 -13.55 16.54
C PRO A 75 6.81 -13.11 16.95
N PRO A 76 6.66 -12.42 18.09
CA PRO A 76 5.42 -12.47 18.86
C PRO A 76 4.32 -11.53 18.37
N THR A 77 4.58 -10.61 17.44
CA THR A 77 3.68 -9.47 17.17
C THR A 77 2.25 -9.87 16.84
N ALA A 78 2.03 -10.84 15.96
CA ALA A 78 0.65 -11.25 15.64
C ALA A 78 -0.07 -11.90 16.83
N LYS A 79 0.64 -12.69 17.65
CA LYS A 79 0.06 -13.33 18.83
C LYS A 79 -0.25 -12.31 19.92
N LEU A 80 0.58 -11.27 20.06
CA LEU A 80 0.30 -10.14 20.94
C LEU A 80 -0.90 -9.32 20.46
N LEU A 81 -1.09 -9.14 19.16
CA LEU A 81 -2.30 -8.50 18.61
C LEU A 81 -3.56 -9.32 18.89
N ILE A 82 -3.48 -10.66 18.77
CA ILE A 82 -4.56 -11.57 19.18
C ILE A 82 -4.81 -11.46 20.69
N ALA A 83 -3.74 -11.37 21.50
CA ALA A 83 -3.82 -11.24 22.95
C ALA A 83 -4.59 -9.99 23.39
N VAL A 84 -4.55 -8.88 22.63
CA VAL A 84 -5.38 -7.70 22.91
C VAL A 84 -6.87 -8.03 22.89
N GLY A 85 -7.32 -8.84 21.91
CA GLY A 85 -8.72 -9.29 21.84
C GLY A 85 -9.09 -10.19 23.02
N VAL A 86 -8.22 -11.16 23.34
CA VAL A 86 -8.40 -12.06 24.50
C VAL A 86 -8.41 -11.30 25.82
N TRP A 87 -7.54 -10.31 25.99
CA TRP A 87 -7.48 -9.47 27.19
C TRP A 87 -8.76 -8.65 27.37
N ALA A 88 -9.28 -8.07 26.28
CA ALA A 88 -10.46 -7.22 26.33
C ALA A 88 -11.77 -7.99 26.54
N PHE A 89 -11.87 -9.21 26.01
CA PHE A 89 -13.15 -9.92 25.89
C PHE A 89 -13.16 -11.36 26.42
N GLY A 90 -12.04 -11.81 27.00
CA GLY A 90 -11.88 -13.16 27.49
C GLY A 90 -11.40 -14.15 26.43
N TYR A 91 -11.14 -15.38 26.86
CA TYR A 91 -10.72 -16.47 25.98
C TYR A 91 -11.92 -17.09 25.27
N GLU A 92 -12.46 -16.36 24.30
CA GLU A 92 -13.63 -16.76 23.51
C GLU A 92 -13.36 -16.78 22.00
N PRO A 93 -14.03 -17.66 21.21
CA PRO A 93 -13.82 -17.80 19.76
C PRO A 93 -13.79 -16.51 18.97
N TRP A 94 -14.75 -15.65 19.23
CA TRP A 94 -14.84 -14.36 18.54
C TRP A 94 -13.75 -13.38 18.96
N ALA A 95 -13.26 -13.46 20.20
CA ALA A 95 -12.30 -12.52 20.78
C ALA A 95 -10.91 -12.71 20.18
N TRP A 96 -10.42 -13.96 20.07
CA TRP A 96 -9.13 -14.23 19.43
C TRP A 96 -9.18 -14.10 17.90
N ARG A 97 -10.37 -14.20 17.29
CA ARG A 97 -10.58 -13.97 15.85
C ARG A 97 -10.78 -12.50 15.47
N LEU A 98 -11.06 -11.63 16.44
CA LEU A 98 -11.40 -10.23 16.18
C LEU A 98 -10.24 -9.46 15.51
N ALA A 99 -9.04 -9.54 16.08
CA ALA A 99 -7.87 -8.85 15.56
C ALA A 99 -7.51 -9.26 14.10
N PRO A 100 -7.43 -10.56 13.74
CA PRO A 100 -7.17 -10.96 12.35
C PRO A 100 -8.33 -10.59 11.41
N ALA A 101 -9.58 -10.60 11.88
CA ALA A 101 -10.73 -10.17 11.09
C ALA A 101 -10.68 -8.68 10.76
N ILE A 102 -10.26 -7.85 11.71
CA ILE A 102 -10.00 -6.42 11.50
C ILE A 102 -8.83 -6.24 10.53
N ALA A 103 -7.73 -6.99 10.71
CA ALA A 103 -6.56 -6.90 9.83
C ALA A 103 -6.91 -7.24 8.37
N GLY A 104 -7.66 -8.32 8.14
CA GLY A 104 -8.17 -8.65 6.82
C GLY A 104 -9.18 -7.63 6.29
N THR A 105 -10.01 -7.05 7.13
CA THR A 105 -10.92 -5.97 6.71
C THR A 105 -10.16 -4.73 6.23
N LEU A 106 -9.09 -4.35 6.91
CA LEU A 106 -8.23 -3.21 6.55
C LEU A 106 -7.34 -3.48 5.34
N LEU A 107 -6.94 -4.74 5.12
CA LEU A 107 -6.09 -5.10 3.99
C LEU A 107 -6.79 -4.85 2.64
N ALA A 108 -8.10 -5.04 2.54
CA ALA A 108 -8.83 -4.81 1.29
C ALA A 108 -8.69 -3.37 0.73
N PRO A 109 -9.02 -2.30 1.47
CA PRO A 109 -8.81 -0.94 1.00
C PRO A 109 -7.32 -0.58 0.84
N VAL A 110 -6.44 -1.07 1.72
CA VAL A 110 -5.00 -0.82 1.59
C VAL A 110 -4.46 -1.41 0.29
N PHE A 111 -4.86 -2.64 -0.04
CA PHE A 111 -4.51 -3.31 -1.28
C PHE A 111 -5.03 -2.54 -2.50
N PHE A 112 -6.26 -2.03 -2.47
CA PHE A 112 -6.77 -1.18 -3.54
C PHE A 112 -5.90 0.08 -3.74
N LEU A 113 -5.52 0.75 -2.64
CA LEU A 113 -4.66 1.93 -2.71
C LEU A 113 -3.27 1.61 -3.25
N PHE A 114 -2.73 0.44 -2.92
CA PHE A 114 -1.50 -0.09 -3.50
C PHE A 114 -1.66 -0.39 -4.99
N ALA A 115 -2.69 -1.15 -5.37
CA ALA A 115 -2.98 -1.51 -6.75
C ALA A 115 -3.18 -0.27 -7.64
N ARG A 116 -3.79 0.81 -7.13
CA ARG A 116 -3.93 2.10 -7.85
C ARG A 116 -2.60 2.78 -8.16
N ARG A 117 -1.51 2.41 -7.49
CA ARG A 117 -0.16 2.95 -7.75
C ARG A 117 0.67 2.07 -8.68
N VAL A 118 0.32 0.79 -8.77
CA VAL A 118 1.04 -0.18 -9.61
C VAL A 118 0.37 -0.34 -10.96
N LEU A 119 -0.97 -0.37 -11.00
CA LEU A 119 -1.74 -0.63 -12.21
C LEU A 119 -2.09 0.68 -12.95
N PRO A 120 -2.14 0.62 -14.29
CA PRO A 120 -2.32 1.82 -15.13
C PRO A 120 -3.73 2.43 -15.01
N THR A 121 -4.75 1.63 -14.73
CA THR A 121 -6.15 2.09 -14.71
C THR A 121 -6.84 1.81 -13.39
N GLU A 122 -7.85 2.61 -13.05
CA GLU A 122 -8.63 2.40 -11.82
C GLU A 122 -9.46 1.11 -11.91
N ARG A 123 -10.02 0.81 -13.09
CA ARG A 123 -10.77 -0.42 -13.33
C ARG A 123 -9.91 -1.66 -13.07
N ALA A 124 -8.64 -1.64 -13.47
CA ALA A 124 -7.72 -2.74 -13.17
C ALA A 124 -7.47 -2.90 -11.67
N ALA A 125 -7.28 -1.78 -10.93
CA ALA A 125 -7.12 -1.82 -9.47
C ALA A 125 -8.38 -2.28 -8.73
N LEU A 126 -9.55 -1.87 -9.20
CA LEU A 126 -10.84 -2.36 -8.70
C LEU A 126 -10.98 -3.86 -8.94
N LEU A 127 -10.75 -4.32 -10.17
CA LEU A 127 -10.80 -5.74 -10.52
C LEU A 127 -9.84 -6.56 -9.64
N ALA A 128 -8.59 -6.11 -9.48
CA ALA A 128 -7.63 -6.77 -8.59
C ALA A 128 -8.12 -6.86 -7.14
N SER A 129 -8.78 -5.81 -6.65
CA SER A 129 -9.31 -5.76 -5.27
C SER A 129 -10.54 -6.65 -5.10
N VAL A 130 -11.40 -6.74 -6.13
CA VAL A 130 -12.53 -7.68 -6.16
C VAL A 130 -12.04 -9.12 -6.21
N LEU A 131 -11.02 -9.42 -7.02
CA LEU A 131 -10.39 -10.74 -7.06
C LEU A 131 -9.76 -11.11 -5.72
N LEU A 132 -9.11 -10.17 -5.03
CA LEU A 132 -8.65 -10.38 -3.66
C LEU A 132 -9.83 -10.69 -2.74
N LEU A 133 -10.92 -9.92 -2.77
CA LEU A 133 -12.09 -10.19 -1.92
C LEU A 133 -12.76 -11.54 -2.21
N ALA A 134 -12.69 -12.01 -3.45
CA ALA A 134 -13.20 -13.31 -3.88
C ALA A 134 -12.26 -14.48 -3.57
N ASP A 135 -11.04 -14.22 -3.08
CA ASP A 135 -10.09 -15.25 -2.68
C ASP A 135 -10.51 -15.91 -1.36
N GLY A 136 -10.85 -17.19 -1.42
CA GLY A 136 -11.22 -18.00 -0.26
C GLY A 136 -10.11 -18.16 0.76
N VAL A 137 -8.84 -18.21 0.34
CA VAL A 137 -7.69 -18.29 1.26
C VAL A 137 -7.59 -17.00 2.05
N TYR A 138 -7.69 -15.85 1.38
CA TYR A 138 -7.69 -14.55 2.06
C TYR A 138 -8.86 -14.41 3.04
N LEU A 139 -10.05 -14.87 2.67
CA LEU A 139 -11.21 -14.87 3.56
C LEU A 139 -10.95 -15.73 4.81
N VAL A 140 -10.57 -16.99 4.62
CA VAL A 140 -10.34 -17.93 5.72
C VAL A 140 -9.21 -17.45 6.63
N GLN A 141 -8.06 -17.07 6.06
CA GLN A 141 -6.89 -16.56 6.82
C GLN A 141 -7.21 -15.32 7.67
N SER A 142 -8.22 -14.54 7.29
CA SER A 142 -8.67 -13.39 8.10
C SER A 142 -9.75 -13.71 9.13
N ARG A 143 -10.45 -14.85 9.02
CA ARG A 143 -11.57 -15.18 9.91
C ARG A 143 -11.21 -16.11 11.06
N ILE A 144 -10.16 -16.91 10.90
CA ILE A 144 -9.56 -17.71 11.97
C ILE A 144 -8.30 -17.00 12.49
N ALA A 145 -7.81 -17.36 13.69
CA ALA A 145 -6.69 -16.71 14.37
C ALA A 145 -5.29 -16.90 13.74
N MET A 146 -5.19 -16.72 12.42
CA MET A 146 -3.96 -16.90 11.66
C MET A 146 -3.05 -15.69 11.77
N THR A 147 -1.76 -15.95 11.89
CA THR A 147 -0.74 -14.89 12.00
C THR A 147 -0.35 -14.26 10.66
N ASN A 148 -0.62 -14.95 9.54
CA ASN A 148 -0.22 -14.51 8.20
C ASN A 148 -0.91 -13.22 7.75
N ILE A 149 -2.17 -13.02 8.13
CA ILE A 149 -2.96 -11.88 7.68
C ILE A 149 -2.35 -10.54 8.15
N PHE A 150 -1.78 -10.51 9.35
CA PHE A 150 -1.07 -9.34 9.87
C PHE A 150 0.22 -9.06 9.09
N ALA A 151 1.00 -10.10 8.78
CA ALA A 151 2.22 -9.95 7.99
C ALA A 151 1.91 -9.35 6.62
N VAL A 152 0.89 -9.87 5.91
CA VAL A 152 0.50 -9.36 4.59
C VAL A 152 -0.02 -7.93 4.69
N LEU A 153 -0.83 -7.60 5.72
CA LEU A 153 -1.29 -6.23 5.95
C LEU A 153 -0.12 -5.25 6.08
N PHE A 154 0.87 -5.58 6.91
CA PHE A 154 2.04 -4.75 7.13
C PHE A 154 2.92 -4.66 5.88
N GLN A 155 3.14 -5.77 5.16
CA GLN A 155 3.91 -5.82 3.92
C GLN A 155 3.29 -4.95 2.82
N VAL A 156 1.98 -5.06 2.59
CA VAL A 156 1.28 -4.27 1.55
C VAL A 156 1.20 -2.80 1.94
N SER A 157 0.98 -2.50 3.23
CA SER A 157 1.02 -1.13 3.75
C SER A 157 2.41 -0.50 3.58
N ALA A 158 3.47 -1.27 3.87
CA ALA A 158 4.84 -0.85 3.66
C ALA A 158 5.13 -0.64 2.17
N ALA A 159 4.70 -1.54 1.30
CA ALA A 159 4.86 -1.40 -0.15
C ALA A 159 4.19 -0.12 -0.67
N LEU A 160 2.99 0.20 -0.18
CA LEU A 160 2.31 1.46 -0.49
C LEU A 160 3.09 2.69 -0.02
N ALA A 161 3.66 2.67 1.19
CA ALA A 161 4.49 3.75 1.72
C ALA A 161 5.81 3.91 0.93
N VAL A 162 6.49 2.80 0.62
CA VAL A 162 7.69 2.78 -0.22
C VAL A 162 7.42 3.34 -1.60
N LEU A 163 6.33 2.93 -2.26
CA LEU A 163 5.97 3.49 -3.56
C LEU A 163 5.65 4.99 -3.46
N ARG A 164 4.96 5.46 -2.41
CA ARG A 164 4.73 6.90 -2.20
C ARG A 164 6.05 7.66 -2.09
N ALA A 165 6.97 7.19 -1.26
CA ALA A 165 8.27 7.81 -1.06
C ALA A 165 9.15 7.77 -2.31
N ALA A 166 9.20 6.64 -3.01
CA ALA A 166 10.02 6.46 -4.20
C ALA A 166 9.56 7.34 -5.38
N LEU A 167 8.25 7.63 -5.45
CA LEU A 167 7.65 8.45 -6.50
C LEU A 167 7.65 9.97 -6.18
N ALA A 168 7.91 10.36 -4.93
CA ALA A 168 7.98 11.76 -4.52
C ALA A 168 9.23 12.47 -5.06
N GLU A 169 9.17 13.81 -5.18
CA GLU A 169 10.32 14.61 -5.65
C GLU A 169 11.53 14.46 -4.74
N ARG A 170 11.31 14.60 -3.43
CA ARG A 170 12.28 14.35 -2.36
C ARG A 170 11.83 13.14 -1.55
N LEU A 171 12.78 12.40 -0.98
CA LEU A 171 12.46 11.28 -0.09
C LEU A 171 11.81 11.85 1.18
N PRO A 172 10.52 11.60 1.41
CA PRO A 172 9.83 12.20 2.53
C PRO A 172 10.07 11.35 3.78
N PHE A 173 10.41 12.00 4.89
CA PHE A 173 10.76 11.33 6.13
C PHE A 173 9.60 10.49 6.66
N LEU A 174 8.38 11.03 6.66
CA LEU A 174 7.20 10.38 7.24
C LEU A 174 6.89 9.04 6.58
N GLU A 175 6.86 8.96 5.25
CA GLU A 175 6.58 7.72 4.53
C GLU A 175 7.73 6.71 4.66
N MET A 176 8.97 7.18 4.82
CA MET A 176 10.11 6.28 5.06
C MET A 176 10.11 5.72 6.48
N SER A 177 9.82 6.55 7.48
CA SER A 177 9.62 6.09 8.85
C SER A 177 8.44 5.12 8.94
N LEU A 178 7.32 5.45 8.30
CA LEU A 178 6.15 4.57 8.24
C LEU A 178 6.47 3.24 7.55
N ALA A 179 7.17 3.26 6.42
CA ALA A 179 7.62 2.05 5.74
C ALA A 179 8.52 1.20 6.64
N GLY A 180 9.48 1.82 7.32
CA GLY A 180 10.39 1.12 8.26
C GLY A 180 9.66 0.48 9.43
N VAL A 181 8.72 1.20 10.06
CA VAL A 181 7.89 0.67 11.16
C VAL A 181 7.04 -0.50 10.68
N LEU A 182 6.36 -0.37 9.55
CA LEU A 182 5.51 -1.43 8.99
C LEU A 182 6.34 -2.66 8.60
N LEU A 183 7.51 -2.47 7.99
CA LEU A 183 8.44 -3.55 7.67
C LEU A 183 9.00 -4.23 8.93
N GLY A 184 9.27 -3.47 9.99
CA GLY A 184 9.65 -4.01 11.30
C GLY A 184 8.54 -4.84 11.93
N LEU A 185 7.30 -4.36 11.90
CA LEU A 185 6.12 -5.10 12.37
C LEU A 185 5.88 -6.38 11.55
N ALA A 186 6.06 -6.32 10.22
CA ALA A 186 5.97 -7.48 9.35
C ALA A 186 7.03 -8.54 9.71
N LEU A 187 8.27 -8.11 9.91
CA LEU A 187 9.38 -8.98 10.30
C LEU A 187 9.16 -9.61 11.68
N SER A 188 8.68 -8.81 12.63
CA SER A 188 8.32 -9.25 13.99
C SER A 188 7.00 -10.06 14.03
N THR A 189 6.31 -10.20 12.90
CA THR A 189 5.18 -11.11 12.77
C THR A 189 5.63 -12.46 12.23
N ARG A 190 6.35 -12.46 11.09
CA ARG A 190 6.87 -13.65 10.42
C ARG A 190 8.22 -13.32 9.77
N TRP A 191 9.21 -14.15 10.02
CA TRP A 191 10.52 -14.12 9.35
C TRP A 191 10.47 -14.18 7.81
N THR A 192 9.41 -14.72 7.21
CA THR A 192 9.20 -14.67 5.74
C THR A 192 9.08 -13.24 5.20
N SER A 193 8.78 -12.26 6.06
CA SER A 193 8.80 -10.84 5.69
C SER A 193 10.20 -10.30 5.37
N LEU A 194 11.28 -11.04 5.66
CA LEU A 194 12.63 -10.70 5.18
C LEU A 194 12.70 -10.58 3.66
N TRP A 195 11.93 -11.41 2.94
CA TRP A 195 11.84 -11.33 1.49
C TRP A 195 11.21 -10.00 1.04
N ALA A 196 10.17 -9.55 1.74
CA ALA A 196 9.54 -8.25 1.47
C ALA A 196 10.50 -7.08 1.76
N TRP A 197 11.30 -7.15 2.81
CA TRP A 197 12.37 -6.18 3.10
C TRP A 197 13.34 -6.03 1.93
N GLY A 198 13.93 -7.15 1.49
CA GLY A 198 14.90 -7.14 0.39
C GLY A 198 14.30 -6.65 -0.93
N PHE A 199 13.11 -7.14 -1.27
CA PHE A 199 12.42 -6.75 -2.49
C PHE A 199 12.01 -5.27 -2.49
N LEU A 200 11.40 -4.77 -1.42
CA LEU A 200 10.96 -3.37 -1.34
C LEU A 200 12.14 -2.40 -1.26
N GLY A 201 13.24 -2.79 -0.60
CA GLY A 201 14.51 -2.06 -0.64
C GLY A 201 15.06 -1.93 -2.07
N LEU A 202 15.06 -3.04 -2.82
CA LEU A 202 15.45 -3.02 -4.23
C LEU A 202 14.54 -2.12 -5.08
N VAL A 203 13.22 -2.22 -4.90
CA VAL A 203 12.25 -1.35 -5.60
C VAL A 203 12.53 0.13 -5.32
N LEU A 204 12.75 0.50 -4.05
CA LEU A 204 13.08 1.87 -3.68
C LEU A 204 14.34 2.37 -4.41
N VAL A 205 15.43 1.60 -4.36
CA VAL A 205 16.70 1.95 -5.00
C VAL A 205 16.55 2.07 -6.52
N VAL A 206 15.91 1.10 -7.16
CA VAL A 206 15.75 1.07 -8.62
C VAL A 206 14.87 2.22 -9.10
N VAL A 207 13.70 2.43 -8.48
CA VAL A 207 12.78 3.52 -8.87
C VAL A 207 13.43 4.88 -8.63
N ARG A 208 14.15 5.05 -7.51
CA ARG A 208 14.82 6.31 -7.20
C ARG A 208 15.97 6.58 -8.16
N LYS A 209 16.81 5.58 -8.45
CA LYS A 209 17.90 5.69 -9.42
C LYS A 209 17.36 6.09 -10.79
N ARG A 210 16.33 5.40 -11.31
CA ARG A 210 15.71 5.71 -12.60
C ARG A 210 15.17 7.14 -12.69
N ARG A 211 14.61 7.68 -11.60
CA ARG A 211 14.14 9.07 -11.53
C ARG A 211 15.29 10.08 -11.56
N LEU A 212 16.35 9.83 -10.80
CA LEU A 212 17.53 10.71 -10.77
C LEU A 212 18.30 10.68 -12.10
N THR A 213 18.35 9.53 -12.78
CA THR A 213 19.04 9.38 -14.07
C THR A 213 18.20 9.78 -15.28
N SER A 214 16.89 9.97 -15.11
CA SER A 214 15.99 10.45 -16.16
C SER A 214 15.48 11.88 -15.85
N PRO A 215 16.36 12.91 -15.84
CA PRO A 215 15.94 14.30 -15.74
C PRO A 215 15.37 14.75 -17.10
N GLY A 216 14.26 14.17 -17.52
CA GLY A 216 13.59 14.49 -18.78
C GLY A 216 12.59 15.63 -18.61
N CYS A 217 12.99 16.82 -19.06
CA CYS A 217 12.18 18.03 -19.26
C CYS A 217 11.93 18.93 -18.02
N SER A 218 13.02 19.43 -17.42
CA SER A 218 12.98 20.80 -16.91
C SER A 218 12.82 21.75 -18.11
N SER A 219 11.59 22.17 -18.39
CA SER A 219 11.39 23.41 -19.12
C SER A 219 11.91 24.53 -18.24
N THR A 220 13.19 24.84 -18.36
CA THR A 220 13.69 26.17 -18.03
C THR A 220 12.91 27.12 -18.94
N ILE A 221 11.79 27.63 -18.45
CA ILE A 221 11.17 28.83 -18.99
C ILE A 221 12.21 29.92 -18.73
N ARG A 222 13.14 30.09 -19.68
CA ARG A 222 13.90 31.33 -19.77
C ARG A 222 12.83 32.41 -19.93
N PRO A 223 12.77 33.43 -19.07
CA PRO A 223 11.92 34.57 -19.35
C PRO A 223 12.36 35.11 -20.71
N ARG A 224 11.42 35.14 -21.66
CA ARG A 224 11.64 35.69 -22.99
C ARG A 224 12.03 37.15 -22.78
N ARG A 225 13.33 37.44 -22.82
CA ARG A 225 13.85 38.80 -22.71
C ARG A 225 13.20 39.60 -23.84
N TRP A 226 12.26 40.45 -23.49
CA TRP A 226 11.63 41.38 -24.42
C TRP A 226 12.69 42.40 -24.82
N SER A 227 13.18 42.33 -26.05
CA SER A 227 13.96 43.40 -26.67
C SER A 227 12.98 44.34 -27.38
N PRO A 228 12.90 45.63 -26.99
CA PRO A 228 12.20 46.60 -27.81
C PRO A 228 13.04 46.79 -29.08
N SER A 229 12.49 46.38 -30.23
CA SER A 229 13.04 46.78 -31.52
C SER A 229 12.86 48.28 -31.65
N SER A 230 13.99 49.00 -31.61
CA SER A 230 14.13 50.38 -32.02
C SER A 230 13.55 50.56 -33.42
N ALA A 231 12.38 51.21 -33.51
CA ALA A 231 11.90 51.80 -34.74
C ALA A 231 12.71 53.08 -34.98
N THR A 232 13.80 52.95 -35.74
CA THR A 232 14.60 54.08 -36.18
C THR A 232 13.85 54.81 -37.29
N SER A 233 13.83 56.13 -37.15
CA SER A 233 13.28 57.16 -38.01
C SER A 233 13.77 57.11 -39.46
N GLY A 234 12.86 57.30 -40.40
CA GLY A 234 13.13 57.69 -41.78
C GLY A 234 12.40 59.00 -42.10
N THR A 235 13.12 60.11 -42.02
CA THR A 235 12.70 61.45 -42.46
C THR A 235 12.85 61.55 -43.98
N THR A 236 11.85 62.03 -44.72
CA THR A 236 12.08 62.72 -46.00
C THR A 236 11.00 63.77 -46.25
N THR A 237 11.44 65.02 -46.27
CA THR A 237 10.74 66.23 -46.72
C THR A 237 10.61 66.26 -48.24
N ARG A 238 9.49 66.76 -48.80
CA ARG A 238 9.47 67.87 -49.78
C ARG A 238 8.05 68.17 -50.33
N THR A 239 7.84 69.48 -50.50
CA THR A 239 6.83 70.26 -51.24
C THR A 239 5.38 70.20 -50.77
#